data_AF-A0AAJ1U2B3-F1
#
_entry.id   AF-A0AAJ1U2B3-F1
#
_cell.length_a   1.000
_cell.length_b   1.000
_cell.length_c   1.000
_cell.angle_alpha   90.00
_cell.angle_beta   90.00
_cell.angle_gamma   90.00
#
_symmetry.space_group_name_H-M   'P 1'
#
loop_
_entity.id
_entity.type
_entity.pdbx_description
1 polymer ?
#
loop_
_entity_poly.entity_id
_entity_poly.type
_entity_poly.pdbx_seq_one_letter_code
_entity_poly.pdbx_strand_id
1 'polypeptide(L)'
;MSRVRRTRSVLTATAAAVLLLASGCSDGGGDGDSDGADGSSGSPSTAPTALETTLGPDQVLEDFCTAAGLVAFMETGEDLRLWAQSMSDVERPTDLPDDAAAGLALLQEYAAQVPTDAVAAELEQPDYPPEQIAQLEAWSRYLEGCPQVTNPPQTIEPSAEPTED
;
A
#
# COMPACT_ATOMS: atom_id res chain seq x y z
N MET A 1 52.35 -7.25 -6.81
CA MET A 1 52.31 -8.48 -6.00
C MET A 1 50.96 -8.55 -5.31
N SER A 2 50.05 -9.34 -5.86
CA SER A 2 48.69 -9.57 -5.35
C SER A 2 48.69 -10.51 -4.16
N ARG A 3 47.92 -10.21 -3.11
CA ARG A 3 47.37 -11.23 -2.19
C ARG A 3 45.92 -10.91 -1.85
N VAL A 4 45.07 -11.38 -2.74
CA VAL A 4 43.66 -11.72 -2.52
C VAL A 4 43.55 -12.60 -1.27
N ARG A 5 42.78 -12.18 -0.26
CA ARG A 5 42.26 -13.09 0.77
C ARG A 5 40.76 -13.26 0.56
N ARG A 6 40.48 -14.31 -0.20
CA ARG A 6 39.18 -14.95 -0.41
C ARG A 6 38.88 -15.76 0.85
N THR A 7 37.80 -15.46 1.56
CA THR A 7 37.28 -16.36 2.60
C THR A 7 35.83 -16.66 2.29
N ARG A 8 35.55 -17.95 2.13
CA ARG A 8 34.29 -18.55 1.65
C ARG A 8 33.27 -18.67 2.79
N SER A 9 32.01 -18.43 2.41
CA SER A 9 30.78 -19.19 2.71
C SER A 9 30.60 -19.88 4.06
N VAL A 10 29.47 -19.58 4.73
CA VAL A 10 28.57 -20.62 5.27
C VAL A 10 27.12 -20.18 5.03
N LEU A 11 26.42 -20.89 4.13
CA LEU A 11 24.96 -20.93 4.09
C LEU A 11 24.47 -21.69 5.32
N THR A 12 23.50 -21.15 6.03
CA THR A 12 22.73 -21.92 7.02
C THR A 12 21.25 -21.75 6.71
N ALA A 13 20.71 -22.71 5.96
CA ALA A 13 19.28 -22.93 5.86
C ALA A 13 18.77 -23.43 7.21
N THR A 14 17.72 -22.82 7.76
CA THR A 14 16.90 -23.45 8.79
C THR A 14 15.44 -23.34 8.39
N ALA A 15 14.80 -24.50 8.46
CA ALA A 15 13.50 -24.82 7.90
C ALA A 15 12.34 -24.37 8.78
N ALA A 16 11.16 -24.37 8.14
CA ALA A 16 9.85 -24.03 8.65
C ALA A 16 9.44 -24.71 9.96
N ALA A 17 8.62 -24.00 10.74
CA ALA A 17 7.66 -24.59 11.66
C ALA A 17 6.34 -23.81 11.59
N VAL A 18 5.35 -24.43 10.95
CA VAL A 18 3.94 -24.07 11.00
C VAL A 18 3.40 -24.43 12.40
N LEU A 19 2.76 -23.48 13.09
CA LEU A 19 1.91 -23.78 14.24
C LEU A 19 0.53 -23.17 13.99
N LEU A 20 -0.38 -24.04 13.54
CA LEU A 20 -1.82 -23.81 13.51
C LEU A 20 -2.34 -23.78 14.95
N LEU A 21 -2.83 -22.62 15.41
CA LEU A 21 -3.62 -22.51 16.63
C LEU A 21 -5.10 -22.68 16.28
N ALA A 22 -5.58 -23.91 16.45
CA ALA A 22 -7.00 -24.23 16.54
C ALA A 22 -7.49 -23.88 17.95
N SER A 23 -8.28 -22.82 18.08
CA SER A 23 -8.99 -22.47 19.31
C SER A 23 -10.27 -23.29 19.41
N GLY A 24 -10.13 -24.58 19.75
CA GLY A 24 -11.23 -25.37 20.27
C GLY A 24 -11.37 -25.14 21.78
N CYS A 25 -12.50 -24.62 22.22
CA CYS A 25 -12.95 -24.71 23.61
C CYS A 25 -14.34 -25.38 23.62
N SER A 26 -14.36 -26.61 24.14
CA SER A 26 -15.57 -27.30 24.58
C SER A 26 -15.64 -27.17 26.10
N ASP A 27 -16.81 -26.85 26.68
CA ASP A 27 -17.12 -27.28 28.06
C ASP A 27 -18.62 -27.23 28.40
N GLY A 28 -19.11 -28.34 28.98
CA GLY A 28 -20.31 -28.52 29.83
C GLY A 28 -21.71 -28.30 29.22
N GLY A 29 -22.75 -29.11 29.38
CA GLY A 29 -23.04 -30.16 30.37
C GLY A 29 -24.18 -29.72 31.30
N GLY A 30 -25.40 -30.24 31.15
CA GLY A 30 -26.46 -30.17 32.18
C GLY A 30 -27.91 -30.10 31.68
N ASP A 31 -28.68 -31.16 31.93
CA ASP A 31 -30.15 -31.21 31.94
C ASP A 31 -30.75 -30.22 32.96
N GLY A 32 -31.90 -29.60 32.64
CA GLY A 32 -32.64 -28.77 33.61
C GLY A 32 -33.84 -28.03 33.03
N ASP A 33 -35.00 -28.68 33.11
CA ASP A 33 -36.36 -28.12 32.97
C ASP A 33 -36.60 -27.04 34.05
N SER A 34 -37.11 -25.84 33.71
CA SER A 34 -37.87 -24.93 34.60
C SER A 34 -38.34 -23.64 33.89
N ASP A 35 -39.66 -23.43 33.90
CA ASP A 35 -40.36 -22.16 33.70
C ASP A 35 -39.81 -21.00 34.55
N GLY A 36 -39.90 -19.77 34.03
CA GLY A 36 -39.76 -18.56 34.85
C GLY A 36 -39.33 -17.32 34.07
N ALA A 37 -40.30 -16.48 33.69
CA ALA A 37 -40.04 -15.11 33.30
C ALA A 37 -39.53 -14.31 34.50
N ASP A 38 -38.35 -13.71 34.41
CA ASP A 38 -38.04 -12.48 35.13
C ASP A 38 -36.91 -11.70 34.43
N GLY A 39 -36.99 -10.37 34.53
CA GLY A 39 -36.33 -9.42 33.66
C GLY A 39 -34.80 -9.46 33.69
N SER A 40 -34.19 -9.15 32.55
CA SER A 40 -32.80 -8.71 32.51
C SER A 40 -32.60 -7.68 31.41
N SER A 41 -32.12 -6.51 31.82
CA SER A 41 -31.56 -5.49 30.96
C SER A 41 -30.45 -6.11 30.09
N GLY A 42 -30.72 -6.24 28.79
CA GLY A 42 -29.77 -6.75 27.81
C GLY A 42 -29.51 -5.68 26.75
N SER A 43 -28.25 -5.25 26.66
CA SER A 43 -27.67 -4.19 25.84
C SER A 43 -28.25 -4.03 24.43
N PRO A 44 -28.29 -2.80 23.86
CA PRO A 44 -28.41 -2.67 22.41
C PRO A 44 -27.26 -3.49 21.81
N SER A 45 -27.60 -4.36 20.87
CA SER A 45 -26.64 -5.18 20.14
C SER A 45 -25.66 -4.26 19.41
N THR A 46 -24.59 -3.84 20.09
CA THR A 46 -23.40 -3.23 19.49
C THR A 46 -22.54 -4.35 18.94
N ALA A 47 -23.07 -5.10 18.00
CA ALA A 47 -22.20 -5.64 16.97
C ALA A 47 -22.04 -4.48 15.99
N PRO A 48 -20.84 -3.87 15.84
CA PRO A 48 -20.55 -3.26 14.58
C PRO A 48 -20.72 -4.38 13.57
N THR A 49 -21.78 -4.31 12.77
CA THR A 49 -21.77 -4.99 11.48
C THR A 49 -20.54 -4.41 10.81
N ALA A 50 -19.43 -5.13 10.86
CA ALA A 50 -18.35 -4.92 9.92
C ALA A 50 -19.04 -5.14 8.59
N LEU A 51 -19.50 -4.05 7.99
CA LEU A 51 -19.68 -3.96 6.57
C LEU A 51 -18.27 -4.25 6.07
N GLU A 52 -17.98 -5.52 5.79
CA GLU A 52 -17.00 -5.89 4.78
C GLU A 52 -17.51 -5.22 3.50
N THR A 53 -17.21 -3.93 3.36
CA THR A 53 -17.30 -3.23 2.11
C THR A 53 -16.13 -3.77 1.31
N THR A 54 -16.29 -4.99 0.78
CA THR A 54 -15.44 -5.46 -0.30
C THR A 54 -15.68 -4.47 -1.43
N LEU A 55 -14.70 -3.59 -1.65
CA LEU A 55 -14.74 -2.64 -2.76
C LEU A 55 -14.79 -3.47 -4.04
N GLY A 56 -15.64 -3.07 -4.98
CA GLY A 56 -15.65 -3.70 -6.30
C GLY A 56 -14.30 -3.49 -6.98
N PRO A 57 -13.88 -4.39 -7.90
CA PRO A 57 -12.58 -4.29 -8.58
C PRO A 57 -12.37 -2.94 -9.29
N ASP A 58 -13.45 -2.34 -9.82
CA ASP A 58 -13.39 -1.01 -10.45
C ASP A 58 -13.09 0.11 -9.45
N GLN A 59 -13.63 0.03 -8.23
CA GLN A 59 -13.36 1.02 -7.17
C GLN A 59 -11.93 0.87 -6.64
N VAL A 60 -11.44 -0.36 -6.49
CA VAL A 60 -10.04 -0.63 -6.11
C VAL A 60 -9.09 -0.04 -7.16
N LEU A 61 -9.38 -0.23 -8.45
CA LEU A 61 -8.59 0.37 -9.53
C LEU A 61 -8.65 1.90 -9.53
N GLU A 62 -9.84 2.48 -9.31
CA GLU A 62 -10.02 3.94 -9.24
C GLU A 62 -9.25 4.57 -8.08
N ASP A 63 -9.36 4.00 -6.88
CA ASP A 63 -8.65 4.46 -5.68
C ASP A 63 -7.13 4.34 -5.87
N PHE A 64 -6.69 3.21 -6.45
CA PHE A 64 -5.29 2.96 -6.76
C PHE A 64 -4.73 3.96 -7.77
N CYS A 65 -5.43 4.19 -8.88
CA CYS A 65 -5.02 5.15 -9.89
C CYS A 65 -5.04 6.59 -9.37
N THR A 66 -5.98 6.92 -8.47
CA THR A 66 -6.04 8.22 -7.81
C THR A 66 -4.84 8.43 -6.90
N ALA A 67 -4.52 7.46 -6.04
CA ALA A 67 -3.35 7.52 -5.17
C ALA A 67 -2.04 7.57 -5.99
N ALA A 68 -1.93 6.79 -7.06
CA ALA A 68 -0.78 6.83 -7.96
C ALA A 68 -0.62 8.20 -8.64
N GLY A 69 -1.72 8.84 -9.04
CA GLY A 69 -1.73 10.15 -9.69
C GLY A 69 -1.25 11.30 -8.80
N LEU A 70 -1.27 11.15 -7.47
CA LEU A 70 -0.76 12.16 -6.54
C LEU A 70 0.74 12.42 -6.70
N VAL A 71 1.48 11.48 -7.32
CA VAL A 71 2.90 11.62 -7.66
C VAL A 71 3.18 12.90 -8.47
N ALA A 72 2.21 13.37 -9.27
CA ALA A 72 2.34 14.56 -10.11
C ALA A 72 2.39 15.88 -9.33
N PHE A 73 1.97 15.88 -8.05
CA PHE A 73 1.86 17.07 -7.21
C PHE A 73 2.90 17.11 -6.07
N MET A 74 3.90 16.21 -6.11
CA MET A 74 4.91 16.15 -5.05
C MET A 74 5.96 17.25 -5.21
N GLU A 75 6.14 18.05 -4.17
CA GLU A 75 7.11 19.14 -4.16
C GLU A 75 8.32 18.80 -3.27
N THR A 76 8.12 17.94 -2.28
CA THR A 76 9.10 17.60 -1.25
C THR A 76 9.27 16.10 -1.06
N GLY A 77 10.34 15.71 -0.37
CA GLY A 77 10.56 14.35 0.10
C GLY A 77 9.53 13.88 1.13
N GLU A 78 8.94 14.80 1.88
CA GLU A 78 7.78 14.51 2.75
C GLU A 78 6.57 14.07 1.93
N ASP A 79 6.26 14.78 0.82
CA ASP A 79 5.17 14.39 -0.09
C ASP A 79 5.40 13.00 -0.67
N LEU A 80 6.63 12.68 -1.05
CA LEU A 80 7.00 11.36 -1.56
C LEU A 80 6.79 10.25 -0.51
N ARG A 81 7.09 10.52 0.76
CA ARG A 81 6.85 9.57 1.86
C ARG A 81 5.37 9.38 2.14
N LEU A 82 4.60 10.47 2.12
CA LEU A 82 3.15 10.42 2.30
C LEU A 82 2.47 9.70 1.13
N TRP A 83 2.94 9.91 -0.09
CA TRP A 83 2.50 9.16 -1.27
C TRP A 83 2.79 7.67 -1.12
N ALA A 84 4.01 7.28 -0.73
CA ALA A 84 4.38 5.88 -0.55
C ALA A 84 3.55 5.20 0.55
N GLN A 85 3.23 5.93 1.63
CA GLN A 85 2.34 5.47 2.69
C GLN A 85 0.90 5.27 2.15
N SER A 86 0.36 6.26 1.44
CA SER A 86 -0.96 6.16 0.80
C SER A 86 -1.05 4.94 -0.13
N MET A 87 -0.04 4.72 -0.96
CA MET A 87 0.04 3.55 -1.84
C MET A 87 0.13 2.20 -1.09
N SER A 88 0.56 2.20 0.18
CA SER A 88 0.59 1.01 1.03
C SER A 88 -0.75 0.73 1.70
N ASP A 89 -1.54 1.78 1.92
CA ASP A 89 -2.84 1.72 2.59
C ASP A 89 -4.00 1.42 1.62
N VAL A 90 -3.83 1.74 0.33
CA VAL A 90 -4.82 1.45 -0.72
C VAL A 90 -4.76 -0.04 -1.12
N GLU A 91 -5.94 -0.62 -1.35
CA GLU A 91 -6.05 -2.00 -1.83
C GLU A 91 -5.42 -2.14 -3.23
N ARG A 92 -4.65 -3.21 -3.44
CA ARG A 92 -3.97 -3.44 -4.72
C ARG A 92 -4.93 -4.08 -5.73
N PRO A 93 -4.99 -3.57 -6.97
CA PRO A 93 -5.75 -4.22 -8.04
C PRO A 93 -5.28 -5.66 -8.26
N THR A 94 -6.23 -6.58 -8.44
CA THR A 94 -5.91 -8.01 -8.65
C THR A 94 -5.22 -8.31 -9.98
N ASP A 95 -5.28 -7.37 -10.92
CA ASP A 95 -4.68 -7.45 -12.24
C ASP A 95 -3.29 -6.77 -12.30
N LEU A 96 -2.80 -6.23 -11.18
CA LEU A 96 -1.45 -5.66 -11.09
C LEU A 96 -0.40 -6.76 -11.31
N PRO A 97 0.43 -6.68 -12.36
CA PRO A 97 1.47 -7.67 -12.62
C PRO A 97 2.54 -7.70 -11.52
N ASP A 98 3.11 -8.88 -11.24
CA ASP A 98 4.14 -9.05 -10.20
C ASP A 98 5.35 -8.11 -10.41
N ASP A 99 5.80 -7.92 -11.66
CA ASP A 99 6.90 -7.01 -11.98
C ASP A 99 6.55 -5.54 -11.67
N ALA A 100 5.31 -5.13 -11.91
CA ALA A 100 4.83 -3.79 -11.58
C ALA A 100 4.66 -3.61 -10.07
N ALA A 101 4.20 -4.65 -9.35
CA ALA A 101 4.15 -4.65 -7.89
C ALA A 101 5.56 -4.58 -7.27
N ALA A 102 6.55 -5.25 -7.86
CA ALA A 102 7.95 -5.12 -7.45
C ALA A 102 8.49 -3.71 -7.73
N GLY A 103 8.13 -3.10 -8.87
CA GLY A 103 8.46 -1.71 -9.18
C GLY A 103 7.90 -0.71 -8.16
N LEU A 104 6.64 -0.89 -7.74
CA LEU A 104 6.04 -0.09 -6.67
C LEU A 104 6.81 -0.25 -5.34
N ALA A 105 7.18 -1.48 -4.98
CA ALA A 105 7.94 -1.72 -3.75
C ALA A 105 9.30 -1.01 -3.75
N LEU A 106 10.00 -0.97 -4.90
CA LEU A 106 11.25 -0.21 -5.05
C LEU A 106 11.04 1.30 -4.82
N LEU A 107 9.95 1.86 -5.35
CA LEU A 107 9.62 3.28 -5.14
C LEU A 107 9.30 3.59 -3.67
N GLN A 108 8.61 2.68 -2.98
CA GLN A 108 8.32 2.83 -1.55
C GLN A 108 9.60 2.74 -0.70
N GLU A 109 10.51 1.81 -1.04
CA GLU A 109 11.82 1.70 -0.38
C GLU A 109 12.67 2.96 -0.60
N TYR A 110 12.64 3.53 -1.81
CA TYR A 110 13.30 4.78 -2.11
C TYR A 110 12.70 5.94 -1.30
N ALA A 111 11.37 6.09 -1.29
CA ALA A 111 10.67 7.13 -0.54
C ALA A 111 11.05 7.13 0.95
N ALA A 112 11.18 5.95 1.56
CA ALA A 112 11.56 5.82 2.97
C ALA A 112 12.96 6.40 3.29
N GLN A 113 13.85 6.43 2.31
CA GLN A 113 15.24 6.89 2.44
C GLN A 113 15.41 8.39 2.13
N VAL A 114 14.44 9.01 1.47
CA VAL A 114 14.50 10.42 1.09
C VAL A 114 14.32 11.32 2.34
N PRO A 115 15.19 12.34 2.54
CA PRO A 115 14.99 13.37 3.55
C PRO A 115 13.69 14.14 3.31
N THR A 116 12.95 14.44 4.38
CA THR A 116 11.63 15.09 4.27
C THR A 116 11.69 16.48 3.63
N ASP A 117 12.77 17.21 3.87
CA ASP A 117 13.02 18.57 3.36
C ASP A 117 13.69 18.61 1.98
N ALA A 118 13.98 17.45 1.39
CA ALA A 118 14.56 17.39 0.06
C ALA A 118 13.53 17.88 -0.98
N VAL A 119 13.96 18.72 -1.91
CA VAL A 119 13.12 19.19 -3.02
C VAL A 119 12.96 18.05 -4.02
N ALA A 120 11.72 17.69 -4.37
CA ALA A 120 11.42 16.55 -5.22
C ALA A 120 12.13 16.63 -6.59
N ALA A 121 12.22 17.84 -7.16
CA ALA A 121 12.89 18.09 -8.44
C ALA A 121 14.43 17.95 -8.40
N GLU A 122 15.03 17.96 -7.19
CA GLU A 122 16.48 17.86 -6.98
C GLU A 122 16.91 16.46 -6.52
N LEU A 123 15.96 15.52 -6.39
CA LEU A 123 16.23 14.18 -5.94
C LEU A 123 17.10 13.39 -6.94
N GLU A 124 18.21 12.85 -6.43
CA GLU A 124 19.08 11.97 -7.21
C GLU A 124 18.42 10.61 -7.43
N GLN A 125 18.30 10.20 -8.69
CA GLN A 125 17.79 8.86 -9.01
C GLN A 125 18.84 7.80 -8.65
N PRO A 126 18.44 6.73 -7.93
CA PRO A 126 19.35 5.63 -7.62
C PRO A 126 19.82 4.91 -8.90
N ASP A 127 21.08 4.46 -8.89
CA ASP A 127 21.60 3.59 -9.96
C ASP A 127 21.13 2.15 -9.75
N TYR A 128 19.97 1.84 -10.33
CA TYR A 128 19.33 0.53 -10.22
C TYR A 128 19.90 -0.48 -11.22
N PRO A 129 20.04 -1.77 -10.85
CA PRO A 129 20.41 -2.81 -11.80
C PRO A 129 19.32 -3.00 -12.87
N PRO A 130 19.65 -3.55 -14.05
CA PRO A 130 18.71 -3.68 -15.17
C PRO A 130 17.38 -4.38 -14.84
N GLU A 131 17.40 -5.35 -13.93
CA GLU A 131 16.20 -6.05 -13.46
C GLU A 131 15.24 -5.12 -12.71
N GLN A 132 15.77 -4.26 -11.84
CA GLN A 132 14.98 -3.29 -11.08
C GLN A 132 14.48 -2.15 -11.98
N ILE A 133 15.28 -1.75 -12.99
CA ILE A 133 14.83 -0.83 -14.04
C ILE A 133 13.62 -1.43 -14.77
N ALA A 134 13.67 -2.71 -15.17
CA ALA A 134 12.55 -3.36 -15.85
C ALA A 134 11.28 -3.42 -14.97
N GLN A 135 11.42 -3.59 -13.66
CA GLN A 135 10.31 -3.54 -12.70
C GLN A 135 9.70 -2.13 -12.59
N LEU A 136 10.54 -1.09 -12.55
CA LEU A 136 10.09 0.31 -12.58
C LEU A 136 9.41 0.67 -13.91
N GLU A 137 9.89 0.13 -15.03
CA GLU A 137 9.24 0.28 -16.33
C GLU A 137 7.92 -0.49 -16.44
N ALA A 138 7.82 -1.67 -15.82
CA ALA A 138 6.57 -2.41 -15.73
C ALA A 138 5.52 -1.65 -14.91
N TRP A 139 5.96 -1.04 -13.81
CA TRP A 139 5.15 -0.13 -13.00
C TRP A 139 4.67 1.08 -13.81
N SER A 140 5.57 1.80 -14.47
CA SER A 140 5.19 2.99 -15.26
C SER A 140 4.23 2.63 -16.40
N ARG A 141 4.47 1.52 -17.10
CA ARG A 141 3.56 1.02 -18.15
C ARG A 141 2.19 0.63 -17.61
N TYR A 142 2.13 0.05 -16.41
CA TYR A 142 0.83 -0.25 -15.78
C TYR A 142 0.06 1.05 -15.51
N LEU A 143 0.73 2.09 -15.04
CA LEU A 143 0.12 3.40 -14.78
C LEU A 143 -0.33 4.15 -16.04
N GLU A 144 0.14 3.80 -17.25
CA GLU A 144 -0.42 4.35 -18.50
C GLU A 144 -1.91 3.99 -18.66
N GLY A 145 -2.36 2.91 -18.01
CA GLY A 145 -3.78 2.55 -17.93
C GLY A 145 -4.60 3.42 -16.98
N CYS A 146 -3.96 4.24 -16.13
CA CYS A 146 -4.63 5.12 -15.18
C CYS A 146 -4.93 6.49 -15.81
N PRO A 147 -6.20 6.87 -16.02
CA PRO A 147 -6.55 8.18 -16.56
C PRO A 147 -6.14 9.33 -15.64
N GLN A 148 -6.12 9.12 -14.32
CA GLN A 148 -5.70 10.11 -13.31
C GLN A 148 -4.19 10.38 -13.35
N VAL A 149 -3.39 9.42 -13.82
CA VAL A 149 -1.93 9.57 -13.97
C VAL A 149 -1.60 10.20 -15.33
N THR A 150 -2.29 9.79 -16.38
CA THR A 150 -2.05 10.28 -17.75
C THR A 150 -2.74 11.62 -18.04
N ASN A 151 -3.77 11.99 -17.28
CA ASN A 151 -4.56 13.20 -17.45
C ASN A 151 -4.92 13.80 -16.08
N PRO A 152 -3.93 14.29 -15.32
CA PRO A 152 -4.18 14.81 -13.98
C PRO A 152 -5.13 16.01 -14.05
N PRO A 153 -6.06 16.16 -13.07
CA PRO A 153 -6.92 17.33 -13.00
C PRO A 153 -6.02 18.57 -12.97
N GLN A 154 -6.13 19.40 -14.02
CA GLN A 154 -5.40 20.65 -14.09
C GLN A 154 -5.81 21.48 -12.89
N THR A 155 -4.83 21.93 -12.09
CA THR A 155 -5.04 22.88 -11.01
C THR A 155 -5.88 24.02 -11.57
N ILE A 156 -7.08 24.23 -11.02
CA ILE A 156 -7.94 25.34 -11.42
C ILE A 156 -7.21 26.60 -10.96
N GLU A 157 -6.45 27.21 -11.87
CA GLU A 157 -5.88 28.53 -11.66
C GLU A 157 -7.06 29.46 -11.36
N PRO A 158 -7.13 30.14 -10.20
CA PRO A 158 -8.15 31.15 -10.00
C PRO A 158 -7.87 32.21 -11.06
N SER A 159 -8.73 32.27 -12.07
CA SER A 159 -8.61 33.20 -13.19
C SER A 159 -8.34 34.59 -12.62
N ALA A 160 -7.14 35.09 -12.84
CA ALA A 160 -6.83 36.49 -12.58
C ALA A 160 -7.81 37.30 -13.41
N GLU A 161 -8.80 37.89 -12.73
CA GLU A 161 -9.73 38.82 -13.34
C GLU A 161 -8.90 39.94 -13.98
N PRO A 162 -9.11 40.26 -15.27
CA PRO A 162 -8.44 41.41 -15.85
C PRO A 162 -9.01 42.66 -15.19
N THR A 163 -8.20 43.35 -14.39
CA THR A 163 -8.48 44.71 -13.96
C THR A 163 -8.56 45.57 -15.23
N GLU A 164 -9.77 45.93 -15.65
CA GLU A 164 -10.01 46.93 -16.69
C GLU A 164 -9.49 48.30 -16.21
N ASP A 165 -8.70 48.96 -17.08
CA ASP A 165 -8.21 50.34 -16.95
C ASP A 165 -9.27 51.35 -17.41
#